data_AF-A0A9X9XCI8-F1
#
_entry.id   AF-A0A9X9XCI8-F1
#
_cell.length_a   1.000
_cell.length_b   1.000
_cell.length_c   1.000
_cell.angle_alpha   90.00
_cell.angle_beta   90.00
_cell.angle_gamma   90.00
#
_symmetry.space_group_name_H-M   'P 1'
#
loop_
_entity.id
_entity.type
_entity.pdbx_description
1 polymer ?
#
loop_
_entity_poly.entity_id
_entity_poly.type
_entity_poly.pdbx_seq_one_letter_code
_entity_poly.pdbx_strand_id
1 'polypeptide(L)'
;MRRFLALLFLAGPAAAQPADWRAAAPALPLDGAVRAMTAPVAIGGTAWGPWQRICREQTLRPGRPPQRDCLGVIEARPEAGGMRLILLQEATGLRISALRTAEGRVAEFVAIGADGATPPPDAARDGLLAAWREQFVTISLERRRIGPREDFVLPIEGSPRAGTCRVEGSAAVGQRPVLVARCAVELAGRLRGGEAQARIAIFARVAVDTATGMVAAQGYATRIETFAAGGRSNGVVVTPSRVTLER
;
A
#
# COMPACT_ATOMS: atom_id res chain seq x y z
N MET A 1 26.69 -20.53 43.53
CA MET A 1 27.56 -19.74 42.61
C MET A 1 26.84 -19.52 41.29
N ARG A 2 26.57 -18.25 40.95
CA ARG A 2 25.98 -17.80 39.69
C ARG A 2 26.97 -18.03 38.54
N ARG A 3 26.53 -18.57 37.41
CA ARG A 3 27.22 -18.46 36.12
C ARG A 3 26.33 -17.65 35.18
N PHE A 4 26.64 -16.37 35.03
CA PHE A 4 26.11 -15.49 34.00
C PHE A 4 26.77 -15.87 32.67
N LEU A 5 26.00 -16.36 31.71
CA LEU A 5 26.43 -16.43 30.33
C LEU A 5 26.19 -15.05 29.70
N ALA A 6 27.27 -14.30 29.47
CA ALA A 6 27.23 -13.07 28.71
C ALA A 6 27.00 -13.41 27.22
N LEU A 7 25.80 -13.13 26.71
CA LEU A 7 25.58 -13.05 25.27
C LEU A 7 26.23 -11.77 24.74
N LEU A 8 27.43 -11.91 24.20
CA LEU A 8 28.04 -10.92 23.32
C LEU A 8 27.23 -10.84 22.03
N PHE A 9 26.31 -9.88 21.96
CA PHE A 9 25.76 -9.42 20.69
C PHE A 9 26.88 -8.74 19.91
N LEU A 10 27.42 -9.44 18.90
CA LEU A 10 28.21 -8.83 17.85
C LEU A 10 27.28 -7.89 17.08
N ALA A 11 27.31 -6.61 17.47
CA ALA A 11 26.72 -5.52 16.71
C ALA A 11 27.50 -5.41 15.39
N GLY A 12 26.96 -6.02 14.33
CA GLY A 12 27.37 -5.66 12.98
C GLY A 12 27.20 -4.15 12.77
N PRO A 13 28.01 -3.53 11.89
CA PRO A 13 27.94 -2.10 11.68
C PRO A 13 26.51 -1.74 11.25
N ALA A 14 25.85 -0.91 12.06
CA ALA A 14 24.58 -0.30 11.69
C ALA A 14 24.85 0.44 10.38
N ALA A 15 24.27 -0.04 9.27
CA ALA A 15 24.31 0.68 8.02
C ALA A 15 23.84 2.11 8.31
N ALA A 16 24.70 3.09 8.03
CA ALA A 16 24.40 4.50 8.27
C ALA A 16 23.08 4.83 7.56
N GLN A 17 22.03 5.06 8.35
CA GLN A 17 20.73 5.39 7.80
C GLN A 17 20.85 6.74 7.09
N PRO A 18 20.33 6.89 5.84
CA PRO A 18 20.37 8.16 5.15
C PRO A 18 19.67 9.23 5.98
N ALA A 19 20.25 10.43 6.03
CA ALA A 19 19.70 11.55 6.80
C ALA A 19 18.25 11.89 6.38
N ASP A 20 17.90 11.67 5.10
CA ASP A 20 16.52 11.66 4.62
C ASP A 20 16.07 10.24 4.30
N TRP A 21 15.42 9.59 5.27
CA TRP A 21 14.87 8.25 5.12
C TRP A 21 13.84 8.12 3.99
N ARG A 22 13.25 9.23 3.53
CA ARG A 22 12.30 9.25 2.41
C ARG A 22 12.94 8.80 1.09
N ALA A 23 14.25 8.98 0.95
CA ALA A 23 15.01 8.51 -0.20
C ALA A 23 15.01 6.97 -0.33
N ALA A 24 14.68 6.24 0.74
CA ALA A 24 14.53 4.79 0.69
C ALA A 24 13.25 4.34 -0.06
N ALA A 25 12.28 5.24 -0.30
CA ALA A 25 11.06 4.89 -1.03
C ALA A 25 11.40 4.51 -2.48
N PRO A 26 11.04 3.31 -2.96
CA PRO A 26 11.37 2.87 -4.31
C PRO A 26 10.87 3.86 -5.38
N ALA A 27 11.64 4.01 -6.46
CA ALA A 27 11.19 4.78 -7.60
C ALA A 27 9.97 4.13 -8.29
N LEU A 28 9.13 4.98 -8.88
CA LEU A 28 7.99 4.55 -9.69
C LEU A 28 8.47 4.09 -11.08
N PRO A 29 7.89 3.03 -11.66
CA PRO A 29 8.22 2.53 -13.00
C PRO A 29 7.54 3.39 -14.09
N LEU A 30 7.94 4.66 -14.19
CA LEU A 30 7.37 5.59 -15.17
C LEU A 30 7.99 5.37 -16.55
N ASP A 31 7.19 5.47 -17.61
CA ASP A 31 7.65 5.38 -19.01
C ASP A 31 8.43 6.64 -19.46
N GLY A 32 8.52 7.66 -18.61
CA GLY A 32 9.20 8.92 -18.90
C GLY A 32 9.19 9.89 -17.72
N ALA A 33 9.72 11.09 -17.96
CA ALA A 33 9.78 12.14 -16.95
C ALA A 33 8.38 12.66 -16.56
N VAL A 34 8.23 13.02 -15.29
CA VAL A 34 7.02 13.69 -14.78
C VAL A 34 6.91 15.08 -15.40
N ARG A 35 5.75 15.38 -15.99
CA ARG A 35 5.44 16.68 -16.59
C ARG A 35 4.54 17.48 -15.67
N ALA A 36 4.83 18.76 -15.51
CA ALA A 36 4.01 19.64 -14.69
C ALA A 36 2.57 19.70 -15.24
N MET A 37 1.60 19.64 -14.34
CA MET A 37 0.20 19.81 -14.69
C MET A 37 -0.14 21.29 -14.88
N THR A 38 -0.85 21.59 -15.97
CA THR A 38 -1.34 22.94 -16.27
C THR A 38 -2.87 23.05 -16.15
N ALA A 39 -3.58 21.92 -16.06
CA ALA A 39 -5.03 21.86 -15.92
C ALA A 39 -5.46 20.75 -14.97
N PRO A 40 -6.66 20.83 -14.36
CA PRO A 40 -7.18 19.77 -13.51
C PRO A 40 -7.45 18.46 -14.26
N VAL A 41 -7.04 17.34 -13.67
CA VAL A 41 -7.24 15.99 -14.20
C VAL A 41 -8.41 15.32 -13.48
N ALA A 42 -9.32 14.72 -14.24
CA ALA A 42 -10.31 13.82 -13.68
C ALA A 42 -9.68 12.46 -13.42
N ILE A 43 -9.84 11.95 -12.20
CA ILE A 43 -9.48 10.58 -11.85
C ILE A 43 -10.74 9.77 -11.57
N GLY A 44 -10.69 8.49 -11.90
CA GLY A 44 -11.76 7.56 -11.59
C GLY A 44 -12.63 7.21 -12.78
N GLY A 45 -13.26 6.05 -12.67
CA GLY A 45 -14.15 5.46 -13.66
C GLY A 45 -14.69 4.13 -13.15
N THR A 46 -15.66 3.58 -13.84
CA THR A 46 -16.20 2.24 -13.53
C THR A 46 -15.29 1.12 -14.06
N ALA A 47 -14.32 1.43 -14.91
CA ALA A 47 -13.41 0.41 -15.45
C ALA A 47 -12.37 -0.02 -14.41
N TRP A 48 -12.07 -1.33 -14.38
CA TRP A 48 -10.89 -1.85 -13.68
C TRP A 48 -9.59 -1.46 -14.39
N GLY A 49 -9.63 -1.37 -15.73
CA GLY A 49 -8.43 -1.22 -16.56
C GLY A 49 -7.88 -2.57 -17.00
N PRO A 50 -6.69 -2.60 -17.64
CA PRO A 50 -6.10 -3.79 -18.22
C PRO A 50 -5.28 -4.61 -17.20
N TRP A 51 -5.45 -4.37 -15.90
CA TRP A 51 -4.60 -4.96 -14.87
C TRP A 51 -4.98 -6.41 -14.63
N GLN A 52 -3.99 -7.30 -14.63
CA GLN A 52 -4.16 -8.73 -14.37
C GLN A 52 -3.69 -9.13 -12.97
N ARG A 53 -2.85 -8.31 -12.31
CA ARG A 53 -2.40 -8.58 -10.94
C ARG A 53 -2.29 -7.32 -10.09
N ILE A 54 -2.39 -7.52 -8.78
CA ILE A 54 -2.07 -6.56 -7.73
C ILE A 54 -0.98 -7.18 -6.88
N CYS A 55 0.23 -6.63 -6.92
CA CYS A 55 1.36 -7.18 -6.20
C CYS A 55 1.86 -6.21 -5.16
N ARG A 56 2.22 -6.73 -3.99
CA ARG A 56 2.90 -6.01 -2.92
C ARG A 56 4.26 -6.65 -2.67
N GLU A 57 5.28 -5.82 -2.53
CA GLU A 57 6.63 -6.21 -2.14
C GLU A 57 6.97 -5.49 -0.85
N GLN A 58 7.31 -6.23 0.20
CA GLN A 58 7.59 -5.66 1.53
C GLN A 58 8.89 -6.24 2.10
N THR A 59 9.78 -5.37 2.56
CA THR A 59 10.93 -5.78 3.37
C THR A 59 10.50 -6.01 4.81
N LEU A 60 10.29 -7.28 5.18
CA LEU A 60 9.89 -7.65 6.54
C LEU A 60 11.08 -7.80 7.51
N ARG A 61 12.29 -8.05 6.98
CA ARG A 61 13.52 -8.22 7.78
C ARG A 61 14.71 -7.56 7.09
N PRO A 62 15.55 -6.79 7.81
CA PRO A 62 16.80 -6.27 7.28
C PRO A 62 17.69 -7.40 6.72
N GLY A 63 18.30 -7.18 5.55
CA GLY A 63 19.22 -8.13 4.92
C GLY A 63 18.58 -9.35 4.24
N ARG A 64 17.24 -9.45 4.21
CA ARG A 64 16.52 -10.45 3.41
C ARG A 64 15.88 -9.81 2.18
N PRO A 65 15.74 -10.55 1.06
CA PRO A 65 14.96 -10.08 -0.09
C PRO A 65 13.54 -9.69 0.35
N PRO A 66 12.93 -8.66 -0.28
CA PRO A 66 11.53 -8.33 -0.05
C PRO A 66 10.63 -9.53 -0.34
N GLN A 67 9.61 -9.74 0.49
CA GLN A 67 8.58 -10.72 0.21
C GLN A 67 7.59 -10.13 -0.79
N ARG A 68 7.36 -10.84 -1.89
CA ARG A 68 6.35 -10.50 -2.90
C ARG A 68 5.11 -11.37 -2.70
N ASP A 69 3.96 -10.73 -2.72
CA ASP A 69 2.64 -11.36 -2.57
C ASP A 69 1.67 -10.71 -3.56
N CYS A 70 0.83 -11.49 -4.23
CA CYS A 70 0.00 -11.03 -5.34
C CYS A 70 -1.43 -11.55 -5.28
N LEU A 71 -2.35 -10.71 -5.75
CA LEU A 71 -3.70 -11.08 -6.16
C LEU A 71 -3.77 -11.09 -7.70
N GLY A 72 -4.04 -12.25 -8.30
CA GLY A 72 -4.39 -12.36 -9.71
C GLY A 72 -5.85 -12.01 -9.96
N VAL A 73 -6.15 -11.28 -11.01
CA VAL A 73 -7.53 -10.96 -11.44
C VAL A 73 -8.01 -12.08 -12.35
N ILE A 74 -8.90 -12.93 -11.84
CA ILE A 74 -9.51 -14.02 -12.62
C ILE A 74 -10.63 -13.45 -13.51
N GLU A 75 -11.41 -12.54 -12.95
CA GLU A 75 -12.56 -11.96 -13.63
C GLU A 75 -12.70 -10.49 -13.26
N ALA A 76 -13.06 -9.66 -14.24
CA ALA A 76 -13.49 -8.29 -14.04
C ALA A 76 -14.74 -8.06 -14.89
N ARG A 77 -15.88 -7.86 -14.26
CA ARG A 77 -17.15 -7.64 -14.95
C ARG A 77 -17.89 -6.42 -14.40
N PRO A 78 -18.52 -5.60 -15.26
CA PRO A 78 -19.47 -4.60 -14.81
C PRO A 78 -20.64 -5.27 -14.08
N GLU A 79 -21.09 -4.66 -12.99
CA GLU A 79 -22.29 -5.06 -12.24
C GLU A 79 -23.09 -3.80 -11.87
N ALA A 80 -24.36 -3.95 -11.49
CA ALA A 80 -25.16 -2.84 -10.98
C ALA A 80 -24.43 -2.15 -9.81
N GLY A 81 -24.06 -0.88 -10.00
CA GLY A 81 -23.36 -0.07 -8.99
C GLY A 81 -21.83 -0.07 -9.09
N GLY A 82 -21.19 -0.86 -9.97
CA GLY A 82 -19.73 -0.83 -10.06
C GLY A 82 -19.07 -1.91 -10.93
N MET A 83 -17.85 -2.26 -10.53
CA MET A 83 -17.02 -3.29 -11.15
C MET A 83 -16.76 -4.39 -10.14
N ARG A 84 -17.21 -5.60 -10.48
CA ARG A 84 -16.96 -6.82 -9.72
C ARG A 84 -15.64 -7.42 -10.17
N LEU A 85 -14.77 -7.71 -9.21
CA LEU A 85 -13.53 -8.45 -9.42
C LEU A 85 -13.61 -9.78 -8.69
N ILE A 86 -13.16 -10.84 -9.36
CA ILE A 86 -12.79 -12.10 -8.71
C ILE A 86 -11.27 -12.17 -8.68
N LEU A 87 -10.71 -12.16 -7.48
CA LEU A 87 -9.28 -12.14 -7.22
C LEU A 87 -8.83 -13.49 -6.67
N LEU A 88 -7.62 -13.91 -7.03
CA LEU A 88 -6.95 -15.11 -6.53
C LEU A 88 -5.68 -14.71 -5.79
N GLN A 89 -5.59 -15.01 -4.50
CA GLN A 89 -4.33 -14.88 -3.79
C GLN A 89 -3.39 -16.01 -4.21
N GLU A 90 -2.29 -15.65 -4.87
CA GLU A 90 -1.47 -16.60 -5.62
C GLU A 90 -0.75 -17.63 -4.74
N ALA A 91 -0.43 -17.29 -3.48
CA ALA A 91 0.32 -18.19 -2.60
C ALA A 91 -0.55 -19.25 -1.90
N THR A 92 -1.84 -18.98 -1.71
CA THR A 92 -2.76 -19.80 -0.92
C THR A 92 -3.92 -20.35 -1.74
N GLY A 93 -4.16 -19.81 -2.94
CA GLY A 93 -5.32 -20.14 -3.76
C GLY A 93 -6.63 -19.54 -3.24
N LEU A 94 -6.59 -18.68 -2.22
CA LEU A 94 -7.78 -18.01 -1.69
C LEU A 94 -8.45 -17.17 -2.78
N ARG A 95 -9.74 -17.41 -3.01
CA ARG A 95 -10.56 -16.57 -3.89
C ARG A 95 -11.28 -15.49 -3.11
N ILE A 96 -11.31 -14.30 -3.69
CA ILE A 96 -11.90 -13.09 -3.08
C ILE A 96 -12.82 -12.43 -4.11
N SER A 97 -14.06 -12.16 -3.70
CA SER A 97 -14.98 -11.28 -4.42
C SER A 97 -14.78 -9.85 -3.90
N ALA A 98 -14.54 -8.92 -4.82
CA ALA A 98 -14.44 -7.49 -4.50
C ALA A 98 -15.40 -6.67 -5.37
N LEU A 99 -16.17 -5.77 -4.76
CA LEU A 99 -16.98 -4.79 -5.47
C LEU A 99 -16.39 -3.41 -5.31
N ARG A 100 -15.94 -2.83 -6.41
CA ARG A 100 -15.56 -1.42 -6.48
C ARG A 100 -16.70 -0.61 -7.09
N THR A 101 -17.27 0.33 -6.36
CA THR A 101 -18.40 1.14 -6.84
C THR A 101 -17.97 2.07 -7.98
N ALA A 102 -18.94 2.63 -8.69
CA ALA A 102 -18.69 3.62 -9.73
C ALA A 102 -17.92 4.87 -9.23
N GLU A 103 -18.12 5.22 -7.96
CA GLU A 103 -17.43 6.30 -7.25
C GLU A 103 -16.02 5.91 -6.83
N GLY A 104 -15.62 4.65 -6.97
CA GLY A 104 -14.30 4.15 -6.61
C GLY A 104 -14.17 3.69 -5.16
N ARG A 105 -15.28 3.51 -4.43
CA ARG A 105 -15.28 2.94 -3.08
C ARG A 105 -15.26 1.42 -3.14
N VAL A 106 -14.68 0.78 -2.13
CA VAL A 106 -14.74 -0.67 -1.96
C VAL A 106 -15.98 -0.99 -1.13
N ALA A 107 -17.04 -1.49 -1.77
CA ALA A 107 -18.30 -1.84 -1.11
C ALA A 107 -18.29 -3.26 -0.55
N GLU A 108 -17.55 -4.17 -1.18
CA GLU A 108 -17.45 -5.57 -0.78
C GLU A 108 -16.02 -6.04 -0.95
N PHE A 109 -15.55 -6.87 -0.01
CA PHE A 109 -14.28 -7.57 -0.10
C PHE A 109 -14.36 -8.83 0.77
N VAL A 110 -14.74 -9.96 0.18
CA VAL A 110 -15.08 -11.19 0.92
C VAL A 110 -14.43 -12.41 0.31
N ALA A 111 -14.07 -13.39 1.15
CA ALA A 111 -13.62 -14.69 0.68
C ALA A 111 -14.79 -15.47 0.06
N ILE A 112 -14.52 -16.20 -1.03
CA ILE A 112 -15.51 -17.06 -1.70
C ILE A 112 -14.92 -18.45 -1.97
N GLY A 113 -15.78 -19.46 -1.93
CA GLY A 113 -15.49 -20.84 -2.31
C GLY A 113 -15.36 -21.01 -3.82
N ALA A 114 -14.98 -22.22 -4.25
CA ALA A 114 -14.86 -22.55 -5.68
C ALA A 114 -16.21 -22.49 -6.42
N ASP A 115 -17.29 -22.75 -5.70
CA ASP A 115 -18.70 -22.68 -6.10
C ASP A 115 -19.33 -21.29 -5.89
N GLY A 116 -18.56 -20.33 -5.36
CA GLY A 116 -19.04 -18.99 -5.03
C GLY A 116 -19.69 -18.85 -3.65
N ALA A 117 -19.81 -19.93 -2.86
CA ALA A 117 -20.37 -19.87 -1.52
C ALA A 117 -19.41 -19.20 -0.52
N THR A 118 -19.94 -18.71 0.61
CA THR A 118 -19.08 -18.21 1.70
C THR A 118 -18.35 -19.39 2.35
N PRO A 119 -17.01 -19.37 2.45
CA PRO A 119 -16.28 -20.45 3.08
C PRO A 119 -16.49 -20.45 4.62
N PRO A 120 -16.38 -21.61 5.31
CA PRO A 120 -16.48 -21.69 6.76
C PRO A 120 -15.47 -20.78 7.47
N PRO A 121 -15.75 -20.20 8.66
CA PRO A 121 -14.83 -19.30 9.36
C PRO A 121 -13.41 -19.88 9.55
N ASP A 122 -12.39 -19.06 9.32
CA ASP A 122 -10.97 -19.45 9.46
C ASP A 122 -10.12 -18.21 9.79
N ALA A 123 -9.53 -18.20 10.98
CA ALA A 123 -8.84 -17.02 11.49
C ALA A 123 -7.62 -16.59 10.65
N ALA A 124 -6.92 -17.55 10.03
CA ALA A 124 -5.74 -17.25 9.21
C ALA A 124 -6.15 -16.60 7.88
N ARG A 125 -7.19 -17.15 7.24
CA ARG A 125 -7.81 -16.57 6.05
C ARG A 125 -8.38 -15.20 6.33
N ASP A 126 -9.09 -15.04 7.45
CA ASP A 126 -9.73 -13.77 7.80
C ASP A 126 -8.67 -12.68 8.05
N GLY A 127 -7.54 -13.02 8.68
CA GLY A 127 -6.39 -12.14 8.80
C GLY A 127 -5.75 -11.75 7.47
N LEU A 128 -5.60 -12.71 6.54
CA LEU A 128 -5.09 -12.46 5.19
C LEU A 128 -6.05 -11.58 4.38
N LEU A 129 -7.36 -11.85 4.46
CA LEU A 129 -8.42 -11.09 3.80
C LEU A 129 -8.42 -9.64 4.27
N ALA A 130 -8.33 -9.40 5.59
CA ALA A 130 -8.26 -8.06 6.16
C ALA A 130 -7.03 -7.29 5.64
N ALA A 131 -5.86 -7.91 5.63
CA ALA A 131 -4.63 -7.27 5.14
C ALA A 131 -4.71 -6.92 3.64
N TRP A 132 -5.37 -7.75 2.84
CA TRP A 132 -5.60 -7.46 1.42
C TRP A 132 -6.68 -6.41 1.19
N ARG A 133 -7.75 -6.40 2.00
CA ARG A 133 -8.77 -5.36 1.97
C ARG A 133 -8.16 -3.99 2.23
N GLU A 134 -7.35 -3.88 3.29
CA GLU A 134 -6.63 -2.65 3.65
C GLU A 134 -5.79 -2.11 2.48
N GLN A 135 -5.05 -3.01 1.83
CA GLN A 135 -4.27 -2.66 0.65
C GLN A 135 -5.15 -2.21 -0.52
N PHE A 136 -6.25 -2.94 -0.79
CA PHE A 136 -7.15 -2.69 -1.91
C PHE A 136 -7.88 -1.35 -1.77
N VAL A 137 -8.33 -0.99 -0.58
CA VAL A 137 -8.90 0.34 -0.28
C VAL A 137 -7.86 1.43 -0.46
N THR A 138 -6.64 1.22 0.04
CA THR A 138 -5.55 2.21 -0.06
C THR A 138 -5.18 2.54 -1.52
N ILE A 139 -5.34 1.59 -2.44
CA ILE A 139 -5.04 1.80 -3.87
C ILE A 139 -6.27 2.19 -4.71
N SER A 140 -7.46 2.28 -4.11
CA SER A 140 -8.71 2.60 -4.80
C SER A 140 -9.16 4.01 -4.46
N LEU A 141 -8.80 5.00 -5.28
CA LEU A 141 -9.24 6.38 -5.03
C LEU A 141 -10.69 6.57 -5.49
N GLU A 142 -11.39 7.41 -4.72
CA GLU A 142 -12.69 7.92 -5.12
C GLU A 142 -12.58 8.85 -6.33
N ARG A 143 -13.60 8.81 -7.18
CA ARG A 143 -13.73 9.67 -8.36
C ARG A 143 -13.72 11.13 -7.92
N ARG A 144 -12.82 11.91 -8.51
CA ARG A 144 -12.71 13.35 -8.25
C ARG A 144 -11.93 14.04 -9.35
N ARG A 145 -11.94 15.36 -9.31
CA ARG A 145 -11.04 16.20 -10.11
C ARG A 145 -9.91 16.69 -9.20
N ILE A 146 -8.69 16.67 -9.71
CA ILE A 146 -7.50 17.12 -8.98
C ILE A 146 -6.83 18.21 -9.77
N GLY A 147 -6.73 19.39 -9.18
CA GLY A 147 -6.09 20.57 -9.76
C GLY A 147 -4.56 20.53 -9.70
N PRO A 148 -3.87 21.40 -10.47
CA PRO A 148 -2.45 21.62 -10.29
C PRO A 148 -2.17 22.09 -8.86
N ARG A 149 -1.17 21.47 -8.21
CA ARG A 149 -0.74 21.78 -6.82
C ARG A 149 -1.81 21.56 -5.74
N GLU A 150 -2.94 20.91 -6.07
CA GLU A 150 -3.94 20.51 -5.07
C GLU A 150 -3.35 19.43 -4.15
N ASP A 151 -3.64 19.56 -2.86
CA ASP A 151 -3.45 18.47 -1.91
C ASP A 151 -4.72 17.62 -1.85
N PHE A 152 -4.55 16.30 -1.89
CA PHE A 152 -5.65 15.36 -1.74
C PHE A 152 -5.33 14.30 -0.70
N VAL A 153 -6.36 13.63 -0.24
CA VAL A 153 -6.27 12.58 0.76
C VAL A 153 -6.19 11.22 0.08
N LEU A 154 -5.19 10.43 0.47
CA LEU A 154 -5.15 8.99 0.24
C LEU A 154 -5.66 8.28 1.50
N PRO A 155 -6.76 7.51 1.42
CA PRO A 155 -7.25 6.77 2.57
C PRO A 155 -6.21 5.73 3.01
N ILE A 156 -6.10 5.55 4.32
CA ILE A 156 -5.32 4.47 4.93
C ILE A 156 -6.32 3.69 5.77
N GLU A 157 -6.69 2.50 5.30
CA GLU A 157 -7.65 1.68 6.02
C GLU A 157 -7.11 1.31 7.42
N GLY A 158 -7.98 1.33 8.42
CA GLY A 158 -7.61 1.07 9.82
C GLY A 158 -6.96 2.26 10.54
N SER A 159 -6.78 3.41 9.88
CA SER A 159 -6.26 4.64 10.47
C SER A 159 -7.30 5.78 10.40
N PRO A 160 -7.57 6.52 11.49
CA PRO A 160 -8.37 7.74 11.43
C PRO A 160 -7.63 8.87 10.70
N ARG A 161 -6.31 8.72 10.50
CA ARG A 161 -5.47 9.64 9.73
C ARG A 161 -5.32 9.13 8.31
N ALA A 162 -5.48 10.03 7.37
CA ALA A 162 -5.22 9.79 5.95
C ALA A 162 -3.81 10.25 5.55
N GLY A 163 -3.29 9.69 4.46
CA GLY A 163 -2.11 10.23 3.79
C GLY A 163 -2.45 11.56 3.11
N THR A 164 -1.66 12.59 3.36
CA THR A 164 -1.78 13.85 2.61
C THR A 164 -0.87 13.76 1.40
N CYS A 165 -1.46 13.87 0.21
CA CYS A 165 -0.78 13.76 -1.06
C CYS A 165 -0.72 15.10 -1.77
N ARG A 166 0.45 15.44 -2.28
CA ARG A 166 0.67 16.61 -3.14
C ARG A 166 1.03 16.16 -4.54
N VAL A 167 0.30 16.70 -5.53
CA VAL A 167 0.56 16.44 -6.95
C VAL A 167 1.95 16.91 -7.35
N GLU A 168 2.68 16.05 -8.06
CA GLU A 168 3.96 16.38 -8.70
C GLU A 168 3.75 16.67 -10.20
N GLY A 169 2.82 15.96 -10.85
CA GLY A 169 2.52 16.15 -12.26
C GLY A 169 1.84 14.95 -12.89
N SER A 170 1.94 14.82 -14.20
CA SER A 170 1.46 13.67 -14.96
C SER A 170 2.61 12.91 -15.64
N ALA A 171 2.41 11.61 -15.84
CA ALA A 171 3.35 10.73 -16.52
C ALA A 171 2.58 9.56 -17.18
N ALA A 172 3.29 8.49 -17.52
CA ALA A 172 2.69 7.23 -17.93
C ALA A 172 3.32 6.03 -17.20
N VAL A 173 2.52 4.97 -17.00
CA VAL A 173 2.96 3.64 -16.56
C VAL A 173 2.38 2.61 -17.52
N GLY A 174 3.23 1.86 -18.22
CA GLY A 174 2.77 0.89 -19.21
C GLY A 174 1.89 1.53 -20.30
N GLN A 175 2.25 2.73 -20.75
CA GLN A 175 1.54 3.57 -21.72
C GLN A 175 0.18 4.10 -21.24
N ARG A 176 -0.16 3.96 -19.95
CA ARG A 176 -1.39 4.55 -19.38
C ARG A 176 -1.11 5.89 -18.74
N PRO A 177 -1.91 6.93 -19.01
CA PRO A 177 -1.79 8.20 -18.32
C PRO A 177 -1.95 8.03 -16.82
N VAL A 178 -1.02 8.60 -16.05
CA VAL A 178 -1.07 8.61 -14.59
C VAL A 178 -0.90 10.00 -14.02
N LEU A 179 -1.57 10.26 -12.90
CA LEU A 179 -1.27 11.36 -11.99
C LEU A 179 -0.18 10.90 -11.01
N VAL A 180 0.92 11.64 -10.93
CA VAL A 180 2.01 11.38 -9.98
C VAL A 180 1.89 12.30 -8.78
N ALA A 181 1.95 11.74 -7.59
CA ALA A 181 1.89 12.49 -6.33
C ALA A 181 2.84 11.92 -5.29
N ARG A 182 3.27 12.78 -4.37
CA ARG A 182 3.98 12.41 -3.15
C ARG A 182 3.04 12.48 -1.96
N CYS A 183 3.01 11.44 -1.15
CA CYS A 183 2.14 11.34 0.01
C CYS A 183 2.96 11.19 1.28
N ALA A 184 2.48 11.76 2.38
CA ALA A 184 3.06 11.57 3.69
C ALA A 184 1.98 11.38 4.75
N VAL A 185 2.30 10.58 5.77
CA VAL A 185 1.51 10.47 6.99
C VAL A 185 2.42 10.25 8.18
N GLU A 186 2.04 10.82 9.32
CA GLU A 186 2.62 10.50 10.61
C GLU A 186 1.55 9.88 11.50
N LEU A 187 1.88 8.73 12.06
CA LEU A 187 1.06 7.94 12.96
C LEU A 187 1.82 7.78 14.29
N ALA A 188 1.13 7.94 15.40
CA ALA A 188 1.69 7.71 16.72
C ALA A 188 0.76 6.76 17.49
N GLY A 189 1.34 5.78 18.18
CA GLY A 189 0.55 4.80 18.92
C GLY A 189 1.39 3.65 19.48
N ARG A 190 0.74 2.67 20.09
CA ARG A 190 1.40 1.41 20.50
C ARG A 190 1.45 0.46 19.31
N LEU A 191 2.56 -0.28 19.18
CA LEU A 191 2.62 -1.38 18.21
C LEU A 191 1.69 -2.52 18.64
N ARG A 192 1.07 -3.19 17.66
CA ARG A 192 0.17 -4.33 17.91
C ARG A 192 0.95 -5.44 18.63
N GLY A 193 0.48 -5.86 19.81
CA GLY A 193 1.11 -6.94 20.59
C GLY A 193 2.25 -6.53 21.52
N GLY A 194 2.43 -5.24 21.83
CA GLY A 194 3.46 -4.79 22.79
C GLY A 194 3.11 -3.52 23.58
N GLU A 195 3.86 -3.29 24.66
CA GLU A 195 3.79 -2.08 25.51
C GLU A 195 4.53 -0.88 24.91
N ALA A 196 5.41 -1.11 23.93
CA ALA A 196 6.28 -0.07 23.37
C ALA A 196 5.48 0.95 22.55
N GLN A 197 5.65 2.23 22.91
CA GLN A 197 5.18 3.33 22.07
C GLN A 197 6.04 3.40 20.81
N ALA A 198 5.39 3.68 19.68
CA ALA A 198 6.06 3.90 18.41
C ALA A 198 5.56 5.16 17.71
N ARG A 199 6.47 5.79 16.97
CA ARG A 199 6.17 6.81 15.97
C ARG A 199 6.47 6.22 14.61
N ILE A 200 5.45 6.22 13.76
CA ILE A 200 5.50 5.68 12.41
C ILE A 200 5.32 6.85 11.45
N ALA A 201 6.28 7.08 10.57
CA ALA A 201 6.15 8.03 9.47
C ALA A 201 6.24 7.28 8.16
N ILE A 202 5.33 7.56 7.23
CA ILE A 202 5.30 6.95 5.90
C ILE A 202 5.46 8.06 4.87
N PHE A 203 6.33 7.82 3.90
CA PHE A 203 6.48 8.63 2.71
C PHE A 203 6.28 7.73 1.51
N ALA A 204 5.41 8.14 0.59
CA ALA A 204 5.12 7.39 -0.62
C ALA A 204 5.20 8.30 -1.84
N ARG A 205 5.63 7.73 -2.97
CA ARG A 205 5.31 8.23 -4.31
C ARG A 205 4.25 7.31 -4.89
N VAL A 206 3.23 7.88 -5.51
CA VAL A 206 2.11 7.15 -6.13
C VAL A 206 1.94 7.59 -7.58
N ALA A 207 1.59 6.64 -8.44
CA ALA A 207 1.11 6.85 -9.80
C ALA A 207 -0.33 6.34 -9.88
N VAL A 208 -1.29 7.25 -10.07
CA VAL A 208 -2.72 6.94 -10.14
C VAL A 208 -3.14 6.90 -11.61
N ASP A 209 -3.62 5.76 -12.09
CA ASP A 209 -4.22 5.63 -13.43
C ASP A 209 -5.45 6.55 -13.50
N THR A 210 -5.39 7.56 -14.36
CA THR A 210 -6.41 8.60 -14.40
C THR A 210 -7.76 8.05 -14.85
N ALA A 211 -7.78 7.03 -15.70
CA ALA A 211 -9.02 6.48 -16.23
C ALA A 211 -9.80 5.64 -15.19
N THR A 212 -9.10 5.02 -14.25
CA THR A 212 -9.69 4.08 -13.30
C THR A 212 -9.73 4.64 -11.87
N GLY A 213 -8.81 5.54 -11.51
CA GLY A 213 -8.60 6.01 -10.15
C GLY A 213 -7.82 5.00 -9.29
N MET A 214 -7.27 3.95 -9.89
CA MET A 214 -6.44 2.98 -9.19
C MET A 214 -4.99 3.45 -9.10
N VAL A 215 -4.34 3.21 -7.97
CA VAL A 215 -2.88 3.41 -7.84
C VAL A 215 -2.18 2.29 -8.61
N ALA A 216 -1.73 2.60 -9.83
CA ALA A 216 -1.03 1.68 -10.71
C ALA A 216 0.37 1.31 -10.20
N ALA A 217 1.03 2.24 -9.52
CA ALA A 217 2.28 1.96 -8.83
C ALA A 217 2.43 2.84 -7.59
N GLN A 218 3.02 2.27 -6.54
CA GLN A 218 3.38 2.96 -5.32
C GLN A 218 4.75 2.48 -4.86
N GLY A 219 5.64 3.41 -4.55
CA GLY A 219 6.86 3.14 -3.81
C GLY A 219 6.83 3.92 -2.51
N TYR A 220 6.97 3.25 -1.37
CA TYR A 220 6.93 3.90 -0.07
C TYR A 220 8.04 3.41 0.85
N ALA A 221 8.41 4.28 1.78
CA ALA A 221 9.25 3.95 2.91
C ALA A 221 8.44 4.18 4.18
N THR A 222 8.66 3.32 5.17
CA THR A 222 8.09 3.45 6.50
C THR A 222 9.23 3.59 7.50
N ARG A 223 9.28 4.71 8.22
CA ARG A 223 10.17 4.93 9.35
C ARG A 223 9.42 4.60 10.63
N ILE A 224 9.90 3.60 11.37
CA ILE A 224 9.37 3.18 12.66
C ILE A 224 10.40 3.50 13.73
N GLU A 225 10.05 4.38 14.65
CA GLU A 225 10.85 4.66 15.83
C GLU A 225 10.12 4.14 17.07
N THR A 226 10.81 3.37 17.90
CA THR A 226 10.23 2.77 19.11
C THR A 226 10.82 3.38 20.37
N PHE A 227 10.03 3.45 21.44
CA PHE A 227 10.40 4.13 22.69
C PHE A 227 10.27 3.20 23.90
N ALA A 228 11.23 3.29 24.82
CA ALA A 228 11.13 2.68 26.15
C ALA A 228 10.11 3.43 27.02
N ALA A 229 9.71 2.83 28.15
CA ALA A 229 8.74 3.41 29.08
C ALA A 229 9.13 4.82 29.60
N GLY A 230 10.42 5.15 29.62
CA GLY A 230 10.94 6.49 29.98
C GLY A 230 11.10 7.47 28.81
N GLY A 231 10.52 7.19 27.63
CA GLY A 231 10.57 8.07 26.45
C GLY A 231 11.87 8.07 25.67
N ARG A 232 12.88 7.28 26.09
CA ARG A 232 14.13 7.11 25.33
C ARG A 232 13.87 6.27 24.07
N SER A 233 14.37 6.74 22.93
CA SER A 233 14.33 5.98 21.67
C SER A 233 15.15 4.70 21.79
N ASN A 234 14.56 3.56 21.41
CA ASN A 234 15.20 2.25 21.36
C ASN A 234 15.83 1.98 19.97
N GLY A 235 15.58 2.86 19.00
CA GLY A 235 16.08 2.73 17.64
C GLY A 235 15.04 3.04 16.58
N VAL A 236 15.55 3.18 15.36
CA VAL A 236 14.77 3.51 14.16
C VAL A 236 14.97 2.39 13.13
N VAL A 237 13.88 1.92 12.55
CA VAL A 237 13.89 1.01 11.41
C VAL A 237 13.24 1.70 10.22
N VAL A 238 13.86 1.60 9.04
CA VAL A 238 13.29 2.08 7.78
C VAL A 238 13.03 0.88 6.88
N THR A 239 11.79 0.68 6.46
CA THR A 239 11.40 -0.40 5.56
C THR A 239 10.87 0.15 4.24
N PRO A 240 11.52 -0.15 3.11
CA PRO A 240 10.98 0.15 1.79
C PRO A 240 9.96 -0.92 1.38
N SER A 241 8.96 -0.50 0.63
CA SER A 241 7.91 -1.35 0.09
C SER A 241 7.41 -0.81 -1.24
N ARG A 242 6.82 -1.70 -2.05
CA ARG A 242 6.23 -1.37 -3.34
C ARG A 242 4.87 -2.02 -3.48
N VAL A 243 3.96 -1.36 -4.19
CA VAL A 243 2.72 -1.94 -4.71
C VAL A 243 2.62 -1.64 -6.19
N THR A 244 2.23 -2.62 -7.00
CA THR A 244 2.10 -2.50 -8.46
C THR A 244 0.82 -3.16 -8.95
N LEU A 245 0.18 -2.51 -9.92
CA LEU A 245 -0.77 -3.16 -10.82
C LEU A 245 -0.03 -3.60 -12.06
N GLU A 246 -0.10 -4.89 -12.36
CA GLU A 246 0.62 -5.51 -13.47
C GLU A 246 -0.36 -5.96 -14.54
N ARG A 247 0.10 -5.99 -15.80
CA ARG A 247 -0.65 -6.54 -16.93
C ARG A 247 -0.29 -7.98 -17.18
#